data_AF-A0A960R2Z5-F1
#
_entry.id   AF-A0A960R2Z5-F1
#
_cell.length_a   1.000
_cell.length_b   1.000
_cell.length_c   1.000
_cell.angle_alpha   90.00
_cell.angle_beta   90.00
_cell.angle_gamma   90.00
#
_symmetry.space_group_name_H-M   'P 1'
#
loop_
_entity.id
_entity.type
_entity.pdbx_description
1 polymer ?
#
loop_
_entity_poly.entity_id
_entity_poly.type
_entity_poly.pdbx_seq_one_letter_code
_entity_poly.pdbx_strand_id
1 'polypeptide(L)'
;MRLPRQFFPLMGGAILISAISAWAASRAALSRHLHSHEHQHGETAAGRSDDKARDFHAWMHSQLTLTPEQAIALEPFEHSFEIEKDRIGKEIQSAGLELADAVRDGNRDSPEIATALDRLNGARKELQKATLDHFFVMRDHLDPDQAQRLLQWTHDSLLH
;
A
#
# COMPACT_ATOMS: atom_id res chain seq x y z
N MET A 1 40.72 29.45 48.36
CA MET A 1 39.30 29.36 48.81
C MET A 1 38.69 28.10 48.22
N ARG A 2 37.77 27.41 48.91
CA ARG A 2 37.26 26.07 48.51
C ARG A 2 36.14 26.14 47.45
N LEU A 3 36.16 25.14 46.56
CA LEU A 3 35.15 24.48 45.70
C LEU A 3 33.64 24.66 46.03
N PRO A 4 32.67 24.42 45.09
CA PRO A 4 32.61 23.20 44.25
C PRO A 4 32.09 23.26 42.79
N ARG A 5 32.20 22.09 42.13
CA ARG A 5 31.72 21.69 40.79
C ARG A 5 30.20 21.44 40.75
N GLN A 6 29.57 21.51 39.57
CA GLN A 6 28.44 20.65 39.17
C GLN A 6 28.44 20.31 37.67
N PHE A 7 27.64 19.30 37.32
CA PHE A 7 27.39 18.67 36.01
C PHE A 7 25.85 18.53 35.81
N PHE A 8 25.24 18.12 34.68
CA PHE A 8 25.68 17.48 33.42
C PHE A 8 24.83 18.03 32.23
N PRO A 9 24.86 17.46 30.98
CA PRO A 9 24.25 18.08 29.80
C PRO A 9 22.91 17.41 29.37
N LEU A 10 22.47 17.68 28.12
CA LEU A 10 21.45 17.02 27.27
C LEU A 10 20.13 17.81 27.01
N MET A 11 19.44 17.38 25.93
CA MET A 11 18.28 17.95 25.20
C MET A 11 18.70 18.81 23.98
N GLY A 12 18.37 18.48 22.72
CA GLY A 12 17.53 17.40 22.18
C GLY A 12 16.09 17.85 21.91
N GLY A 13 15.67 17.80 20.64
CA GLY A 13 14.39 18.34 20.13
C GLY A 13 14.65 19.51 19.16
N ALA A 14 14.54 19.39 17.84
CA ALA A 14 13.38 18.99 17.00
C ALA A 14 12.23 20.01 17.02
N ILE A 15 11.86 20.50 15.84
CA ILE A 15 10.51 20.60 15.25
C ILE A 15 10.62 21.49 14.00
N LEU A 16 10.13 20.98 12.86
CA LEU A 16 9.23 21.65 11.90
C LEU A 16 9.26 20.90 10.56
N ILE A 17 8.25 20.07 10.29
CA ILE A 17 7.24 20.40 9.27
C ILE A 17 5.87 20.02 9.84
N SER A 18 5.03 21.02 10.07
CA SER A 18 3.59 20.84 10.23
C SER A 18 2.95 20.82 8.84
N ALA A 19 2.08 19.85 8.56
CA ALA A 19 0.79 20.06 7.88
C ALA A 19 0.14 18.73 7.45
N ILE A 20 -0.87 18.28 8.20
CA ILE A 20 -2.14 17.87 7.57
C ILE A 20 -3.24 18.57 8.37
N SER A 21 -3.88 19.54 7.73
CA SER A 21 -4.92 20.38 8.33
C SER A 21 -6.21 19.59 8.51
N ALA A 22 -6.96 19.91 9.56
CA ALA A 22 -8.29 19.34 9.78
C ALA A 22 -9.26 19.74 8.65
N TRP A 23 -10.12 18.80 8.24
CA TRP A 23 -11.41 19.11 7.59
C TRP A 23 -12.52 18.33 8.29
N ALA A 24 -13.03 18.90 9.38
CA ALA A 24 -14.18 18.41 10.13
C ALA A 24 -15.33 19.44 10.11
N ALA A 25 -15.63 19.96 8.93
CA ALA A 25 -16.78 20.83 8.68
C ALA A 25 -17.42 20.45 7.33
N SER A 26 -18.77 20.46 7.26
CA SER A 26 -19.59 20.28 6.04
C SER A 26 -20.15 18.87 5.69
N ARG A 27 -20.35 17.93 6.65
CA ARG A 27 -21.17 16.72 6.38
C ARG A 27 -22.69 16.90 6.46
N ALA A 28 -23.19 18.02 7.00
CA ALA A 28 -24.63 18.22 7.22
C ALA A 28 -25.42 18.79 6.01
N ALA A 29 -24.74 19.28 4.96
CA ALA A 29 -25.38 20.02 3.87
C ALA A 29 -25.59 19.23 2.57
N LEU A 30 -24.88 18.10 2.37
CA LEU A 30 -24.87 17.36 1.10
C LEU A 30 -25.45 15.93 1.19
N SER A 31 -26.06 15.55 2.31
CA SER A 31 -26.61 14.19 2.54
C SER A 31 -27.93 13.91 1.81
N ARG A 32 -28.49 14.87 1.06
CA ARG A 32 -29.84 14.76 0.46
C ARG A 32 -29.90 14.40 -1.02
N HIS A 33 -28.78 14.22 -1.74
CA HIS A 33 -28.88 14.01 -3.20
C HIS A 33 -27.90 13.04 -3.89
N LEU A 34 -27.25 12.10 -3.19
CA LEU A 34 -26.68 10.91 -3.86
C LEU A 34 -26.96 9.63 -3.04
N HIS A 35 -28.00 8.89 -3.42
CA HIS A 35 -28.21 7.50 -3.02
C HIS A 35 -28.02 6.61 -4.26
N SER A 36 -26.77 6.22 -4.53
CA SER A 36 -26.41 5.04 -5.33
C SER A 36 -24.95 4.69 -5.07
N HIS A 37 -24.66 3.38 -4.98
CA HIS A 37 -23.37 2.78 -4.62
C HIS A 37 -22.98 2.86 -3.14
N GLU A 38 -23.66 2.00 -2.37
CA GLU A 38 -23.31 1.61 -1.00
C GLU A 38 -22.14 0.62 -1.01
N HIS A 39 -20.91 1.13 -0.88
CA HIS A 39 -19.75 0.39 -0.35
C HIS A 39 -18.85 1.39 0.38
N GLN A 40 -19.27 1.84 1.57
CA GLN A 40 -18.47 2.74 2.41
C GLN A 40 -17.70 1.94 3.47
N HIS A 41 -16.64 1.26 3.04
CA HIS A 41 -15.55 0.95 3.96
C HIS A 41 -14.73 2.21 4.22
N GLY A 42 -14.15 2.32 5.42
CA GLY A 42 -13.27 3.43 5.77
C GLY A 42 -11.95 3.32 5.01
N GLU A 43 -11.90 3.83 3.78
CA GLU A 43 -10.69 3.88 2.97
C GLU A 43 -9.61 4.72 3.68
N THR A 44 -8.66 4.04 4.32
CA THR A 44 -7.35 4.63 4.54
C THR A 44 -6.64 4.75 3.19
N ALA A 45 -5.67 5.66 3.09
CA ALA A 45 -4.86 5.80 1.87
C ALA A 45 -4.11 4.50 1.47
N ALA A 46 -4.05 3.50 2.37
CA ALA A 46 -3.54 2.15 2.14
C ALA A 46 -4.42 1.35 1.16
N GLY A 47 -5.71 1.18 1.44
CA GLY A 47 -6.58 0.33 0.62
C GLY A 47 -6.62 0.80 -0.84
N ARG A 48 -6.58 2.13 -1.03
CA ARG A 48 -6.59 2.77 -2.34
C ARG A 48 -5.33 2.51 -3.19
N SER A 49 -4.17 2.19 -2.61
CA SER A 49 -3.00 1.76 -3.40
C SER A 49 -3.12 0.31 -3.87
N ASP A 50 -3.76 -0.52 -3.07
CA ASP A 50 -3.81 -1.96 -3.30
C ASP A 50 -4.91 -2.28 -4.32
N ASP A 51 -6.05 -1.57 -4.26
CA ASP A 51 -7.09 -1.60 -5.28
C ASP A 51 -6.55 -1.10 -6.64
N LYS A 52 -5.77 -0.01 -6.67
CA LYS A 52 -5.06 0.45 -7.88
C LYS A 52 -4.19 -0.65 -8.51
N ALA A 53 -3.48 -1.44 -7.70
CA ALA A 53 -2.64 -2.54 -8.18
C ALA A 53 -3.47 -3.71 -8.72
N ARG A 54 -4.60 -4.06 -8.07
CA ARG A 54 -5.54 -5.08 -8.53
C ARG A 54 -6.19 -4.69 -9.87
N ASP A 55 -6.64 -3.44 -9.98
CA ASP A 55 -7.26 -2.90 -11.19
C ASP A 55 -6.26 -2.88 -12.35
N PHE A 56 -5.02 -2.45 -12.10
CA PHE A 56 -3.95 -2.47 -13.09
C PHE A 56 -3.62 -3.89 -13.56
N HIS A 57 -3.58 -4.86 -12.63
CA HIS A 57 -3.32 -6.26 -12.98
C HIS A 57 -4.40 -6.85 -13.89
N ALA A 58 -5.67 -6.72 -13.49
CA ALA A 58 -6.81 -7.20 -14.27
C ALA A 58 -6.89 -6.52 -15.64
N TRP A 59 -6.61 -5.21 -15.72
CA TRP A 59 -6.48 -4.49 -16.97
C TRP A 59 -5.37 -5.09 -17.84
N MET A 60 -4.19 -5.39 -17.30
CA MET A 60 -3.07 -5.92 -18.09
C MET A 60 -3.40 -7.25 -18.77
N HIS A 61 -4.02 -8.20 -18.03
CA HIS A 61 -4.51 -9.44 -18.63
C HIS A 61 -5.49 -9.21 -19.79
N SER A 62 -6.39 -8.22 -19.65
CA SER A 62 -7.34 -7.89 -20.71
C SER A 62 -6.68 -7.35 -21.99
N GLN A 63 -5.49 -6.75 -21.89
CA GLN A 63 -4.76 -6.16 -23.02
C GLN A 63 -3.71 -7.08 -23.64
N LEU A 64 -3.11 -7.99 -22.87
CA LEU A 64 -2.06 -8.90 -23.36
C LEU A 64 -2.56 -9.83 -24.47
N THR A 65 -3.82 -10.27 -24.40
CA THR A 65 -4.43 -11.21 -25.36
C THR A 65 -3.60 -12.51 -25.45
N LEU A 66 -3.55 -13.24 -24.33
CA LEU A 66 -2.81 -14.52 -24.23
C LEU A 66 -3.39 -15.58 -25.18
N THR A 67 -2.53 -16.40 -25.78
CA THR A 67 -2.99 -17.63 -26.45
C THR A 67 -3.45 -18.67 -25.41
N PRO A 68 -4.25 -19.69 -25.78
CA PRO A 68 -4.63 -20.76 -24.88
C PRO A 68 -3.43 -21.47 -24.24
N GLU A 69 -2.35 -21.67 -25.01
CA GLU A 69 -1.12 -22.32 -24.55
C GLU A 69 -0.38 -21.46 -23.51
N GLN A 70 -0.33 -20.14 -23.71
CA GLN A 70 0.24 -19.19 -22.75
C GLN A 70 -0.58 -19.13 -21.46
N ALA A 71 -1.91 -19.11 -21.57
CA ALA A 71 -2.80 -19.12 -20.41
C ALA A 71 -2.64 -20.40 -19.57
N ILE A 72 -2.53 -21.57 -20.21
CA ILE A 72 -2.26 -22.85 -19.54
C ILE A 72 -0.86 -22.86 -18.90
N ALA A 73 0.16 -22.31 -19.57
CA ALA A 73 1.51 -22.22 -19.01
C ALA A 73 1.58 -21.28 -17.79
N LEU A 74 0.76 -20.23 -17.75
CA LEU A 74 0.73 -19.25 -16.67
C LEU A 74 -0.11 -19.64 -15.45
N GLU A 75 -1.14 -20.48 -15.62
CA GLU A 75 -2.08 -20.88 -14.54
C GLU A 75 -1.42 -21.21 -13.18
N PRO A 76 -0.32 -22.00 -13.10
CA PRO A 76 0.30 -22.32 -11.81
C PRO A 76 0.93 -21.10 -11.12
N PHE A 77 1.42 -20.14 -11.92
CA PHE A 77 2.02 -18.89 -11.43
C PHE A 77 0.95 -17.87 -11.02
N GLU A 78 -0.16 -17.79 -11.77
CA GLU A 78 -1.34 -17.02 -11.37
C GLU A 78 -1.88 -17.51 -10.03
N HIS A 79 -2.08 -18.82 -9.87
CA HIS A 79 -2.58 -19.40 -8.64
C HIS A 79 -1.65 -19.12 -7.44
N SER A 80 -0.34 -19.24 -7.65
CA SER A 80 0.67 -18.96 -6.63
C SER A 80 0.71 -17.47 -6.24
N PHE A 81 0.59 -16.56 -7.23
CA PHE A 81 0.53 -15.12 -6.99
C PHE A 81 -0.75 -14.70 -6.25
N GLU A 82 -1.92 -15.24 -6.62
CA GLU A 82 -3.18 -14.92 -5.93
C GLU A 82 -3.17 -15.37 -4.45
N ILE A 83 -2.60 -16.55 -4.14
CA ILE A 83 -2.42 -17.00 -2.75
C ILE A 83 -1.53 -16.04 -1.96
N GLU A 84 -0.39 -15.66 -2.52
CA GLU A 84 0.57 -14.79 -1.84
C GLU A 84 0.03 -13.36 -1.67
N LYS A 85 -0.64 -12.84 -2.69
CA LYS A 85 -1.34 -11.55 -2.65
C LYS A 85 -2.44 -11.52 -1.58
N ASP A 86 -3.22 -12.59 -1.44
CA ASP A 86 -4.24 -12.71 -0.39
C ASP A 86 -3.63 -12.81 1.02
N ARG A 87 -2.51 -13.55 1.19
CA ARG A 87 -1.75 -13.57 2.45
C ARG A 87 -1.28 -12.17 2.85
N ILE A 88 -0.56 -11.49 1.95
CA ILE A 88 0.00 -10.16 2.23
C ILE A 88 -1.13 -9.13 2.43
N GLY A 89 -2.22 -9.22 1.65
CA GLY A 89 -3.40 -8.36 1.80
C GLY A 89 -4.04 -8.44 3.20
N LYS A 90 -4.10 -9.65 3.79
CA LYS A 90 -4.56 -9.85 5.19
C LYS A 90 -3.60 -9.23 6.20
N GLU A 91 -2.29 -9.27 5.94
CA GLU A 91 -1.29 -8.63 6.80
C GLU A 91 -1.35 -7.10 6.74
N ILE A 92 -1.57 -6.53 5.55
CA ILE A 92 -1.84 -5.10 5.36
C ILE A 92 -3.12 -4.70 6.12
N GLN A 93 -4.18 -5.49 6.03
CA GLN A 93 -5.43 -5.23 6.76
C GLN A 93 -5.21 -5.27 8.29
N SER A 94 -4.54 -6.30 8.80
CA SER A 94 -4.22 -6.44 10.24
C SER A 94 -3.39 -5.27 10.76
N ALA A 95 -2.29 -4.93 10.07
CA ALA A 95 -1.42 -3.83 10.47
C ALA A 95 -2.12 -2.46 10.35
N GLY A 96 -3.05 -2.32 9.40
CA GLY A 96 -3.91 -1.13 9.27
C GLY A 96 -4.86 -0.94 10.45
N LEU A 97 -5.44 -2.02 10.97
CA LEU A 97 -6.28 -1.99 12.18
C LEU A 97 -5.45 -1.67 13.43
N GLU A 98 -4.30 -2.32 13.59
CA GLU A 98 -3.35 -2.07 14.68
C GLU A 98 -2.88 -0.60 14.70
N LEU A 99 -2.60 -0.02 13.54
CA LEU A 99 -2.25 1.40 13.42
C LEU A 99 -3.42 2.31 13.78
N ALA A 100 -4.65 1.97 13.39
CA ALA A 100 -5.84 2.74 13.73
C ALA A 100 -6.12 2.74 15.24
N ASP A 101 -5.97 1.59 15.91
CA ASP A 101 -6.07 1.47 17.37
C ASP A 101 -4.96 2.26 18.07
N ALA A 102 -3.70 2.10 17.64
CA ALA A 102 -2.56 2.82 18.21
C ALA A 102 -2.68 4.36 18.07
N VAL A 103 -3.25 4.84 16.94
CA VAL A 103 -3.51 6.28 16.73
C VAL A 103 -4.68 6.80 17.56
N ARG A 104 -5.69 5.96 17.86
CA ARG A 104 -6.81 6.35 18.75
C ARG A 104 -6.36 6.53 20.20
N ASP A 105 -5.55 5.59 20.69
CA ASP A 105 -5.22 5.47 22.12
C ASP A 105 -3.88 6.14 22.49
N GLY A 106 -3.01 6.37 21.50
CA GLY A 106 -1.68 6.94 21.66
C GLY A 106 -1.58 8.46 21.56
N ASN A 107 -0.33 8.94 21.56
CA ASN A 107 0.02 10.34 21.30
C ASN A 107 1.16 10.42 20.27
N ARG A 108 1.67 11.64 19.99
CA ARG A 108 2.73 11.88 18.98
C ARG A 108 3.92 10.93 19.09
N ASP A 109 4.33 10.59 20.32
CA ASP A 109 5.58 9.90 20.61
C ASP A 109 5.34 8.42 21.01
N SER A 110 4.13 7.88 20.79
CA SER A 110 3.78 6.49 21.07
C SER A 110 4.56 5.50 20.18
N PRO A 111 5.40 4.61 20.76
CA PRO A 111 6.17 3.64 19.98
C PRO A 111 5.28 2.59 19.28
N GLU A 112 4.05 2.39 19.76
CA GLU A 112 3.04 1.51 19.15
C GLU A 112 2.64 2.02 17.74
N ILE A 113 2.50 3.33 17.57
CA ILE A 113 2.17 3.96 16.28
C ILE A 113 3.31 3.72 15.27
N ALA A 114 4.56 3.94 15.69
CA ALA A 114 5.73 3.69 14.85
C ALA A 114 5.82 2.21 14.45
N THR A 115 5.64 1.30 15.41
CA THR A 115 5.70 -0.16 15.18
C THR A 115 4.62 -0.63 14.20
N ALA A 116 3.37 -0.21 14.39
CA ALA A 116 2.27 -0.57 13.49
C ALA A 116 2.43 0.03 12.09
N LEU A 117 2.93 1.27 12.00
CA LEU A 117 3.22 1.94 10.73
C LEU A 117 4.34 1.24 9.95
N ASP A 118 5.43 0.84 10.61
CA ASP A 118 6.52 0.09 9.98
C ASP A 118 6.06 -1.28 9.49
N ARG A 119 5.25 -2.02 10.28
CA ARG A 119 4.66 -3.29 9.86
C ARG A 119 3.77 -3.11 8.61
N LEU A 120 2.92 -2.09 8.62
CA LEU A 120 2.01 -1.77 7.51
C LEU A 120 2.77 -1.39 6.23
N ASN A 121 3.83 -0.58 6.34
CA ASN A 121 4.68 -0.20 5.23
C ASN A 121 5.50 -1.39 4.70
N GLY A 122 5.95 -2.28 5.59
CA GLY A 122 6.63 -3.53 5.26
C GLY A 122 5.77 -4.43 4.37
N ALA A 123 4.55 -4.73 4.82
CA ALA A 123 3.61 -5.58 4.06
C ALA A 123 3.24 -4.98 2.69
N ARG A 124 3.05 -3.65 2.58
CA ARG A 124 2.82 -2.99 1.27
C ARG A 124 4.03 -3.09 0.34
N LYS A 125 5.24 -2.91 0.86
CA LYS A 125 6.49 -3.09 0.09
C LYS A 125 6.62 -4.54 -0.41
N GLU A 126 6.22 -5.51 0.41
CA GLU A 126 6.20 -6.93 0.06
C GLU A 126 5.21 -7.22 -1.08
N LEU A 127 3.98 -6.69 -1.00
CA LEU A 127 2.99 -6.78 -2.08
C LEU A 127 3.50 -6.17 -3.39
N GLN A 128 4.11 -4.99 -3.34
CA GLN A 128 4.66 -4.33 -4.52
C GLN A 128 5.82 -5.14 -5.14
N LYS A 129 6.67 -5.75 -4.31
CA LYS A 129 7.71 -6.68 -4.78
C LYS A 129 7.10 -7.92 -5.44
N ALA A 130 6.15 -8.59 -4.78
CA ALA A 130 5.49 -9.79 -5.30
C ALA A 130 4.80 -9.53 -6.65
N THR A 131 4.20 -8.35 -6.82
CA THR A 131 3.56 -7.92 -8.07
C THR A 131 4.58 -7.73 -9.20
N LEU A 132 5.73 -7.09 -8.93
CA LEU A 132 6.80 -6.92 -9.91
C LEU A 132 7.45 -8.26 -10.28
N ASP A 133 7.72 -9.13 -9.30
CA ASP A 133 8.25 -10.47 -9.54
C ASP A 133 7.29 -11.29 -10.42
N HIS A 134 5.97 -11.21 -10.14
CA HIS A 134 4.95 -11.87 -10.94
C HIS A 134 4.93 -11.38 -12.40
N PHE A 135 5.04 -10.07 -12.67
CA PHE A 135 5.13 -9.56 -14.04
C PHE A 135 6.39 -10.08 -14.77
N PHE A 136 7.52 -10.25 -14.09
CA PHE A 136 8.69 -10.88 -14.71
C PHE A 136 8.48 -12.38 -15.00
N VAL A 137 7.75 -13.10 -14.15
CA VAL A 137 7.33 -14.49 -14.44
C VAL A 137 6.37 -14.56 -15.63
N MET A 138 5.42 -13.61 -15.74
CA MET A 138 4.54 -13.51 -16.91
C MET A 138 5.36 -13.33 -18.19
N ARG A 139 6.25 -12.31 -18.21
CA ARG A 139 7.12 -11.97 -19.34
C ARG A 139 7.82 -13.17 -19.95
N ASP A 140 8.31 -14.09 -19.13
CA ASP A 140 9.11 -15.24 -19.57
C ASP A 140 8.29 -16.30 -20.34
N HIS A 141 6.96 -16.18 -20.36
CA HIS A 141 6.02 -17.01 -21.11
C HIS A 141 5.32 -16.27 -22.27
N LEU A 142 5.61 -14.99 -22.46
CA LEU A 142 5.01 -14.14 -23.50
C LEU A 142 5.82 -14.19 -24.81
N ASP A 143 5.17 -13.86 -25.92
CA ASP A 143 5.89 -13.53 -27.15
C ASP A 143 6.60 -12.17 -27.03
N PRO A 144 7.58 -11.84 -27.90
CA PRO A 144 8.37 -10.62 -27.77
C PRO A 144 7.55 -9.32 -27.76
N ASP A 145 6.45 -9.26 -28.51
CA ASP A 145 5.61 -8.06 -28.64
C ASP A 145 4.67 -7.90 -27.43
N GLN A 146 4.16 -9.01 -26.88
CA GLN A 146 3.49 -9.04 -25.58
C GLN A 146 4.44 -8.65 -24.44
N ALA A 147 5.64 -9.22 -24.39
CA ALA A 147 6.65 -8.96 -23.38
C ALA A 147 7.09 -7.48 -23.37
N GLN A 148 7.28 -6.88 -24.55
CA GLN A 148 7.59 -5.45 -24.66
C GLN A 148 6.45 -4.57 -24.12
N ARG A 149 5.19 -4.89 -24.45
CA ARG A 149 4.01 -4.18 -23.96
C ARG A 149 3.88 -4.28 -22.43
N LEU A 150 4.03 -5.48 -21.88
CA LEU A 150 4.02 -5.73 -20.42
C LEU A 150 5.02 -4.83 -19.68
N LEU A 151 6.27 -4.79 -20.16
CA LEU A 151 7.33 -4.00 -19.55
C LEU A 151 7.08 -2.49 -19.69
N GLN A 152 6.57 -2.04 -20.84
CA GLN A 152 6.20 -0.64 -21.06
C GLN A 152 5.09 -0.19 -20.11
N TRP A 153 4.01 -0.97 -19.99
CA TRP A 153 2.91 -0.66 -19.08
C TRP A 153 3.35 -0.70 -17.61
N THR A 154 4.21 -1.65 -17.24
CA THR A 154 4.81 -1.73 -15.90
C THR A 154 5.67 -0.49 -15.59
N HIS A 155 6.48 -0.04 -16.55
CA HIS A 155 7.23 1.20 -16.42
C HIS A 155 6.30 2.40 -16.21
N ASP A 156 5.28 2.54 -17.05
CA ASP A 156 4.38 3.70 -17.02
C ASP A 156 3.51 3.74 -15.76
N SER A 157 3.16 2.58 -15.18
CA SER A 157 2.41 2.52 -13.91
C SER A 157 3.23 2.90 -12.67
N LEU A 158 4.57 2.88 -12.77
CA LEU A 158 5.47 3.33 -11.69
C LEU A 158 5.72 4.85 -11.70
N LEU A 159 5.23 5.56 -12.72
CA LEU A 159 5.37 7.01 -12.87
C LEU A 159 4.13 7.82 -12.43
N HIS A 160 3.03 7.18 -12.03
CA HIS A 160 1.70 7.81 -11.84
C HIS A 160 0.91 7.30 -10.61
#